data_AF-A0A2A9L4X4-F1
#
_entry.id   AF-A0A2A9L4X4-F1
#
_cell.length_a   1.000
_cell.length_b   1.000
_cell.length_c   1.000
_cell.angle_alpha   90.00
_cell.angle_beta   90.00
_cell.angle_gamma   90.00
#
_symmetry.space_group_name_H-M   'P 1'
#
loop_
_entity.id
_entity.type
_entity.pdbx_description
1 polymer ?
#
loop_
_entity_poly.entity_id
_entity_poly.type
_entity_poly.pdbx_seq_one_letter_code
_entity_poly.pdbx_strand_id
1 'polypeptide(L)'
;MSSLIVKTHYSAAELADMRVTGLPSTKGKVIAKAEREAWAFIEAKGLGGVRREYVPPVDVMAAIKARAAQSLVAAVQPTAAVPVARVSQQRDLLETDAQRLTADARKGILTTLGRLMEQCHISREIAMITLLTQAKAGTLDDHMVMMLKAARDERGRKGDGFPSVRTLKRWLAQEKAGDLTPKKVQADYSVPEWARAFLPFYQQPQKPSVELAYREFEKAYRMRDRAWDFPTIHQVRRFLGKVGNVSRQVGRVGPREMKNLRGFTIASAGGTETRQRGTGYVFIIRVM
;
A
#
# COMPACT_ATOMS: atom_id res chain seq x y z
N MET A 1 -2.93 18.28 33.06
CA MET A 1 -1.88 17.23 33.04
C MET A 1 -0.60 17.88 32.58
N SER A 2 0.31 18.16 33.51
CA SER A 2 1.58 18.81 33.18
C SER A 2 2.44 17.84 32.37
N SER A 3 2.85 18.25 31.17
CA SER A 3 3.78 17.51 30.33
C SER A 3 5.08 17.24 31.09
N LEU A 4 5.47 15.97 31.19
CA LEU A 4 6.72 15.54 31.83
C LEU A 4 7.90 15.84 30.91
N ILE A 5 8.41 17.07 30.96
CA ILE A 5 9.62 17.48 30.24
C ILE A 5 10.83 17.17 31.14
N VAL A 6 11.76 16.35 30.65
CA VAL A 6 13.01 16.07 31.36
C VAL A 6 13.95 17.28 31.24
N LYS A 7 14.10 18.03 32.33
CA LYS A 7 15.00 19.18 32.48
C LYS A 7 16.19 18.83 33.39
N THR A 8 17.21 19.67 33.37
CA THR A 8 18.38 19.58 34.28
C THR A 8 18.10 20.18 35.67
N HIS A 9 17.22 21.19 35.72
CA HIS A 9 16.81 21.88 36.96
C HIS A 9 15.29 21.91 37.07
N TYR A 10 14.77 21.76 38.28
CA TYR A 10 13.32 21.77 38.54
C TYR A 10 12.98 22.64 39.74
N SER A 11 11.87 23.36 39.66
CA SER A 11 11.33 24.05 40.83
C SER A 11 10.75 23.05 41.84
N ALA A 12 10.75 23.41 43.13
CA ALA A 12 10.16 22.58 44.17
C ALA A 12 8.64 22.34 43.97
N ALA A 13 7.95 23.23 43.25
CA ALA A 13 6.55 23.04 42.87
C ALA A 13 6.41 21.98 41.77
N GLU A 14 7.23 22.05 40.71
CA GLU A 14 7.24 21.05 39.63
C GLU A 14 7.55 19.64 40.18
N LEU A 15 8.54 19.51 41.09
CA LEU A 15 8.89 18.22 41.70
C LEU A 15 7.76 17.64 42.57
N ALA A 16 7.04 18.50 43.31
CA ALA A 16 5.89 18.07 44.10
C ALA A 16 4.72 17.61 43.22
N ASP A 17 4.47 18.33 42.12
CA ASP A 17 3.41 18.02 41.15
C ASP A 17 3.68 16.72 40.38
N MET A 18 4.96 16.38 40.14
CA MET A 18 5.35 15.13 39.48
C MET A 18 5.04 13.87 40.31
N ARG A 19 4.80 14.00 41.63
CA ARG A 19 4.47 12.90 42.56
C ARG A 19 5.34 11.66 42.39
N VAL A 20 6.64 11.86 42.20
CA VAL A 20 7.62 10.78 41.97
C VAL A 20 7.77 9.95 43.25
N THR A 21 7.93 8.64 43.10
CA THR A 21 8.15 7.72 44.25
C THR A 21 9.42 8.10 45.00
N GLY A 22 9.30 8.39 46.30
CA GLY A 22 10.42 8.82 47.17
C GLY A 22 10.58 10.35 47.33
N LEU A 23 9.77 11.15 46.61
CA LEU A 23 9.70 12.61 46.76
C LEU A 23 8.45 13.02 47.55
N PRO A 24 8.53 14.04 48.44
CA PRO A 24 7.35 14.58 49.10
C PRO A 24 6.37 15.23 48.09
N SER A 25 5.07 15.09 48.35
CA SER A 25 4.00 15.62 47.48
C SER A 25 3.66 17.10 47.70
N THR A 26 4.41 17.81 48.55
CA THR A 26 4.15 19.22 48.89
C THR A 26 5.42 20.03 48.74
N LYS A 27 5.33 21.20 48.07
CA LYS A 27 6.44 22.13 47.84
C LYS A 27 7.31 22.36 49.09
N GLY A 28 6.69 22.64 50.23
CA GLY A 28 7.43 22.92 51.48
C GLY A 28 8.27 21.73 51.97
N LYS A 29 7.76 20.49 51.82
CA LYS A 29 8.51 19.28 52.18
C LYS A 29 9.62 18.96 51.19
N VAL A 30 9.45 19.31 49.91
CA VAL A 30 10.52 19.20 48.90
C VAL A 30 11.66 20.16 49.22
N ILE A 31 11.37 21.40 49.61
CA ILE A 31 12.38 22.38 50.04
C ILE A 31 13.11 21.87 51.28
N ALA A 32 12.38 21.41 52.32
CA ALA A 32 12.99 20.89 53.53
C ALA A 32 13.87 19.64 53.27
N LYS A 33 13.52 18.81 52.28
CA LYS A 33 14.34 17.67 51.85
C LYS A 33 15.59 18.15 51.09
N ALA A 34 15.43 19.10 50.17
CA ALA A 34 16.53 19.68 49.42
C ALA A 34 17.54 20.40 50.32
N GLU A 35 17.08 21.05 51.40
CA GLU A 35 17.96 21.67 52.40
C GLU A 35 18.69 20.62 53.25
N ARG A 36 17.99 19.56 53.69
CA ARG A 36 18.58 18.47 54.47
C ARG A 36 19.64 17.69 53.70
N GLU A 37 19.43 17.51 52.41
CA GLU A 37 20.31 16.77 51.52
C GLU A 37 21.24 17.69 50.70
N ALA A 38 21.24 19.00 50.99
CA ALA A 38 22.09 20.02 50.37
C ALA A 38 22.08 20.00 48.82
N TRP A 39 20.90 19.98 48.20
CA TRP A 39 20.76 19.95 46.75
C TRP A 39 21.27 21.25 46.12
N ALA A 40 22.06 21.14 45.05
CA ALA A 40 22.50 22.29 44.27
C ALA A 40 21.29 23.03 43.66
N PHE A 41 21.30 24.36 43.68
CA PHE A 41 20.22 25.16 43.13
C PHE A 41 20.72 26.36 42.33
N ILE A 42 19.90 26.80 41.38
CA ILE A 42 20.08 28.04 40.61
C ILE A 42 18.90 28.96 40.91
N GLU A 43 19.19 30.26 41.03
CA GLU A 43 18.18 31.30 41.13
C GLU A 43 17.72 31.72 39.74
N ALA A 44 16.43 31.49 39.44
CA ALA A 44 15.79 31.88 38.20
C ALA A 44 14.78 33.01 38.45
N LYS A 45 14.69 33.99 37.55
CA LYS A 45 13.62 35.00 37.59
C LYS A 45 12.32 34.42 37.02
N GLY A 46 11.22 34.52 37.77
CA GLY A 46 9.90 34.07 37.35
C GLY A 46 8.79 35.10 37.62
N LEU A 47 7.55 34.76 37.26
CA LEU A 47 6.37 35.54 37.65
C LEU A 47 6.28 35.58 39.18
N GLY A 48 6.46 36.78 39.76
CA GLY A 48 6.39 36.99 41.22
C GLY A 48 7.73 36.97 41.96
N GLY A 49 8.88 37.01 41.27
CA GLY A 49 10.20 37.22 41.89
C GLY A 49 11.24 36.16 41.53
N VAL A 50 12.24 35.98 42.42
CA VAL A 50 13.30 34.99 42.27
C VAL A 50 12.82 33.64 42.80
N ARG A 51 12.91 32.59 41.99
CA ARG A 51 12.59 31.20 42.37
C ARG A 51 13.87 30.36 42.37
N ARG A 52 13.98 29.44 43.33
CA ARG A 52 15.06 28.44 43.37
C ARG A 52 14.66 27.22 42.55
N GLU A 53 15.50 26.83 41.61
CA GLU A 53 15.41 25.59 40.85
C GLU A 53 16.52 24.66 41.29
N TYR A 54 16.17 23.45 41.72
CA TYR A 54 17.08 22.49 42.29
C TYR A 54 17.52 21.46 41.25
N VAL A 55 18.74 20.94 41.40
CA VAL A 55 19.24 19.74 40.73
C VAL A 55 18.91 18.54 41.63
N PRO A 56 17.92 17.70 41.27
CA PRO A 56 17.59 16.54 42.07
C PRO A 56 18.72 15.50 42.03
N PRO A 57 18.93 14.73 43.11
CA PRO A 57 19.87 13.61 43.13
C PRO A 57 19.59 12.58 42.03
N VAL A 58 20.61 11.78 41.72
CA VAL A 58 20.58 10.79 40.62
C VAL A 58 19.38 9.84 40.74
N ASP A 59 19.04 9.41 41.95
CA ASP A 59 17.90 8.51 42.22
C ASP A 59 16.56 9.16 41.86
N VAL A 60 16.40 10.44 42.18
CA VAL A 60 15.20 11.22 41.86
C VAL A 60 15.11 11.47 40.35
N MET A 61 16.23 11.78 39.71
CA MET A 61 16.31 11.93 38.26
C MET A 61 16.00 10.63 37.51
N ALA A 62 16.46 9.49 38.01
CA ALA A 62 16.15 8.18 37.45
C ALA A 62 14.64 7.88 37.53
N ALA A 63 14.00 8.20 38.66
CA ALA A 63 12.57 8.02 38.83
C ALA A 63 11.73 8.98 37.95
N ILE A 64 12.18 10.22 37.73
CA ILE A 64 11.56 11.16 36.77
C ILE A 64 11.66 10.60 35.35
N LYS A 65 12.84 10.11 34.93
CA LYS A 65 13.06 9.50 33.61
C LYS A 65 12.21 8.24 33.41
N ALA A 66 12.13 7.36 34.41
CA ALA A 66 11.31 6.16 34.36
C ALA A 66 9.82 6.49 34.18
N ARG A 67 9.31 7.50 34.88
CA ARG A 67 7.92 7.94 34.75
C ARG A 67 7.63 8.63 33.42
N ALA A 68 8.58 9.40 32.89
CA ALA A 68 8.48 9.97 31.55
C ALA A 68 8.44 8.86 30.48
N ALA A 69 9.29 7.85 30.60
CA ALA A 69 9.29 6.68 29.72
C ALA A 69 7.97 5.89 29.80
N GLN A 70 7.45 5.64 31.00
CA GLN A 70 6.15 4.98 31.18
C GLN A 70 4.99 5.79 30.60
N SER A 71 5.03 7.12 30.70
CA SER A 71 4.00 8.00 30.14
C SER A 71 4.04 8.00 28.60
N LEU A 72 5.23 7.94 28.00
CA LEU A 72 5.40 7.77 26.55
C LEU A 72 4.86 6.41 26.09
N VAL A 73 5.17 5.33 26.81
CA VAL A 73 4.66 3.98 26.49
C VAL A 73 3.13 3.89 26.67
N ALA A 74 2.57 4.54 27.69
CA ALA A 74 1.12 4.60 27.92
C ALA A 74 0.39 5.46 26.87
N ALA A 75 1.01 6.53 26.38
CA ALA A 75 0.47 7.32 25.26
C ALA A 75 0.52 6.55 23.92
N VAL A 76 1.37 5.52 23.82
CA VAL A 76 1.44 4.59 22.67
C VAL A 76 0.46 3.42 22.81
N GLN A 77 -0.38 3.38 23.87
CA GLN A 77 -1.50 2.45 23.87
C GLN A 77 -2.40 2.74 22.67
N PRO A 78 -2.78 1.72 21.88
CA PRO A 78 -3.56 1.92 20.69
C PRO A 78 -4.95 2.41 21.10
N THR A 79 -5.14 3.73 21.13
CA THR A 79 -6.47 4.31 21.00
C THR A 79 -7.08 3.68 19.78
N ALA A 80 -8.17 2.92 19.98
CA ALA A 80 -8.85 2.15 18.96
C ALA A 80 -8.89 2.94 17.63
N ALA A 81 -8.04 2.52 16.69
CA ALA A 81 -7.88 3.21 15.43
C ALA A 81 -9.15 3.00 14.60
N VAL A 82 -9.95 4.07 14.56
CA VAL A 82 -11.09 4.32 13.66
C VAL A 82 -10.69 4.01 12.19
N PRO A 83 -11.66 3.73 11.29
CA PRO A 83 -11.69 2.69 10.24
C PRO A 83 -10.54 2.59 9.22
N VAL A 84 -9.61 3.54 9.18
CA VAL A 84 -8.47 3.56 8.25
C VAL A 84 -7.57 2.35 8.43
N ALA A 85 -7.32 1.92 9.68
CA ALA A 85 -6.47 0.77 9.99
C ALA A 85 -7.06 -0.56 9.49
N ARG A 86 -8.40 -0.72 9.52
CA ARG A 86 -9.08 -1.92 8.98
C ARG A 86 -9.00 -1.97 7.46
N VAL A 87 -9.16 -0.83 6.78
CA VAL A 87 -9.07 -0.75 5.30
C VAL A 87 -7.64 -1.05 4.83
N SER A 88 -6.61 -0.56 5.53
CA SER A 88 -5.21 -0.89 5.20
C SER A 88 -4.91 -2.38 5.40
N GLN A 89 -5.35 -2.98 6.50
CA GLN A 89 -5.14 -4.41 6.76
C GLN A 89 -5.87 -5.32 5.75
N GLN A 90 -7.07 -4.92 5.33
CA GLN A 90 -7.83 -5.67 4.33
C GLN A 90 -7.22 -5.54 2.92
N ARG A 91 -6.60 -4.40 2.60
CA ARG A 91 -5.84 -4.21 1.35
C ARG A 91 -4.57 -5.04 1.35
N ASP A 92 -3.82 -5.06 2.45
CA ASP A 92 -2.61 -5.89 2.56
C ASP A 92 -2.91 -7.34 2.17
N LEU A 93 -3.99 -7.93 2.70
CA LEU A 93 -4.38 -9.32 2.41
C LEU A 93 -4.74 -9.60 0.94
N LEU A 94 -5.16 -8.57 0.18
CA LEU A 94 -5.57 -8.70 -1.23
C LEU A 94 -4.44 -8.33 -2.21
N GLU A 95 -3.40 -7.65 -1.73
CA GLU A 95 -2.27 -7.22 -2.55
C GLU A 95 -1.33 -8.38 -2.87
N THR A 96 -0.93 -8.48 -4.14
CA THR A 96 0.13 -9.41 -4.53
C THR A 96 1.46 -8.98 -3.90
N ASP A 97 2.37 -9.91 -3.59
CA ASP A 97 3.72 -9.60 -3.10
C ASP A 97 4.46 -8.56 -3.96
N ALA A 98 4.29 -8.64 -5.28
CA ALA A 98 4.84 -7.64 -6.21
C ALA A 98 4.25 -6.23 -6.01
N GLN A 99 2.97 -6.11 -5.66
CA GLN A 99 2.34 -4.81 -5.38
C GLN A 99 2.86 -4.20 -4.08
N ARG A 100 3.02 -5.05 -3.05
CA ARG A 100 3.61 -4.64 -1.76
C ARG A 100 5.04 -4.17 -1.95
N LEU A 101 5.88 -4.93 -2.66
CA LEU A 101 7.26 -4.55 -2.96
C LEU A 101 7.35 -3.19 -3.66
N THR A 102 6.50 -2.94 -4.67
CA THR A 102 6.44 -1.64 -5.34
C THR A 102 5.94 -0.52 -4.43
N ALA A 103 4.96 -0.79 -3.55
CA ALA A 103 4.44 0.19 -2.59
C ALA A 103 5.51 0.57 -1.55
N ASP A 104 6.21 -0.43 -1.00
CA ASP A 104 7.31 -0.25 -0.05
C ASP A 104 8.47 0.51 -0.69
N ALA A 105 8.83 0.18 -1.94
CA ALA A 105 9.84 0.92 -2.69
C ALA A 105 9.44 2.39 -2.89
N ARG A 106 8.17 2.69 -3.22
CA ARG A 106 7.68 4.07 -3.32
C ARG A 106 7.77 4.79 -1.98
N LYS A 107 7.34 4.15 -0.89
CA LYS A 107 7.40 4.71 0.47
C LYS A 107 8.85 5.01 0.89
N GLY A 108 9.77 4.11 0.58
CA GLY A 108 11.20 4.29 0.82
C GLY A 108 11.75 5.52 0.10
N ILE A 109 11.43 5.71 -1.18
CA ILE A 109 11.84 6.88 -1.96
C ILE A 109 11.28 8.19 -1.39
N LEU A 110 10.02 8.19 -0.95
CA LEU A 110 9.42 9.39 -0.36
C LEU A 110 10.06 9.73 1.00
N THR A 111 10.39 8.72 1.79
CA THR A 111 11.12 8.88 3.06
C THR A 111 12.52 9.44 2.83
N THR A 112 13.25 8.96 1.83
CA THR A 112 14.59 9.48 1.51
C THR A 112 14.54 10.89 0.96
N LEU A 113 13.54 11.24 0.14
CA LEU A 113 13.29 12.61 -0.28
C LEU A 113 13.03 13.54 0.90
N GLY A 114 12.25 13.09 1.90
CA GLY A 114 12.02 13.84 3.13
C GLY A 114 13.32 14.14 3.89
N ARG A 115 14.16 13.11 4.10
CA ARG A 115 15.47 13.28 4.75
C ARG A 115 16.39 14.22 3.99
N LEU A 116 16.42 14.11 2.67
CA LEU A 116 17.25 14.96 1.81
C LEU A 116 16.79 16.43 1.83
N MET A 117 15.48 16.68 1.93
CA MET A 117 14.94 18.01 2.16
C MET A 117 15.34 18.59 3.53
N GLU A 118 15.28 17.77 4.59
CA GLU A 118 15.64 18.18 5.95
C GLU A 118 17.13 18.46 6.11
N GLN A 119 17.99 17.61 5.54
CA GLN A 119 19.45 17.71 5.68
C GLN A 119 20.05 18.84 4.83
N CYS A 120 19.53 19.06 3.62
CA CYS A 120 20.10 20.03 2.69
C CYS A 120 19.31 21.34 2.63
N HIS A 121 18.18 21.45 3.35
CA HIS A 121 17.28 22.61 3.33
C HIS A 121 16.86 23.06 1.91
N ILE A 122 16.70 22.10 1.00
CA ILE A 122 16.30 22.35 -0.39
C ILE A 122 14.81 22.14 -0.62
N SER A 123 14.28 22.79 -1.65
CA SER A 123 12.90 22.61 -2.05
C SER A 123 12.63 21.18 -2.52
N ARG A 124 11.39 20.73 -2.35
CA ARG A 124 10.95 19.38 -2.75
C ARG A 124 11.19 19.10 -4.24
N GLU A 125 11.02 20.11 -5.09
CA GLU A 125 11.23 19.97 -6.53
C GLU A 125 12.70 19.78 -6.87
N ILE A 126 13.58 20.56 -6.24
CA ILE A 126 15.03 20.41 -6.39
C ILE A 126 15.47 19.05 -5.86
N ALA A 127 14.96 18.61 -4.71
CA ALA A 127 15.25 17.28 -4.16
C ALA A 127 14.93 16.14 -5.15
N MET A 128 13.76 16.20 -5.80
CA MET A 128 13.36 15.21 -6.81
C MET A 128 14.27 15.25 -8.05
N ILE A 129 14.62 16.45 -8.52
CA ILE A 129 15.51 16.61 -9.68
C ILE A 129 16.89 16.07 -9.35
N THR A 130 17.47 16.47 -8.21
CA THR A 130 18.79 16.03 -7.75
C THR A 130 18.87 14.52 -7.63
N LEU A 131 17.89 13.87 -7.00
CA LEU A 131 17.85 12.42 -6.84
C LEU A 131 17.86 11.70 -8.20
N LEU A 132 17.05 12.16 -9.16
CA LEU A 132 16.99 11.55 -10.49
C LEU A 132 18.24 11.85 -11.33
N THR A 133 18.81 13.04 -11.19
CA THR A 133 20.07 13.40 -11.87
C THR A 133 21.22 12.55 -11.35
N GLN A 134 21.34 12.35 -10.03
CA GLN A 134 22.34 11.45 -9.44
C GLN A 134 22.13 9.99 -9.86
N ALA A 135 20.88 9.52 -9.90
CA ALA A 135 20.55 8.18 -10.38
C ALA A 135 20.98 7.97 -11.84
N LYS A 136 20.78 8.97 -12.71
CA LYS A 136 21.19 8.93 -14.12
C LYS A 136 22.69 9.07 -14.31
N ALA A 137 23.36 9.83 -13.45
CA ALA A 137 24.81 9.98 -13.45
C ALA A 137 25.53 8.74 -12.87
N GLY A 138 24.80 7.79 -12.27
CA GLY A 138 25.37 6.60 -11.65
C GLY A 138 26.12 6.87 -10.35
N THR A 139 25.88 8.03 -9.72
CA THR A 139 26.54 8.44 -8.46
C THR A 139 25.70 8.14 -7.22
N LEU A 140 24.48 7.63 -7.43
CA LEU A 140 23.57 7.25 -6.36
C LEU A 140 23.82 5.81 -5.91
N ASP A 141 23.64 5.56 -4.62
CA ASP A 141 23.75 4.23 -4.00
C ASP A 141 22.91 3.15 -4.74
N ASP A 142 23.49 1.95 -4.90
CA ASP A 142 22.93 0.85 -5.67
C ASP A 142 21.55 0.41 -5.16
N HIS A 143 21.38 0.39 -3.83
CA HIS A 143 20.10 0.07 -3.22
C HIS A 143 19.02 1.09 -3.59
N MET A 144 19.37 2.37 -3.66
CA MET A 144 18.44 3.43 -4.08
C MET A 144 18.09 3.33 -5.56
N VAL A 145 19.05 2.95 -6.40
CA VAL A 145 18.81 2.66 -7.82
C VAL A 145 17.86 1.47 -7.99
N MET A 146 18.06 0.38 -7.23
CA MET A 146 17.15 -0.77 -7.22
C MET A 146 15.73 -0.36 -6.79
N MET A 147 15.62 0.46 -5.75
CA MET A 147 14.34 0.96 -5.24
C MET A 147 13.62 1.82 -6.29
N LEU A 148 14.32 2.74 -6.96
CA LEU A 148 13.77 3.56 -8.04
C LEU A 148 13.24 2.71 -9.20
N LYS A 149 13.96 1.63 -9.55
CA LYS A 149 13.54 0.68 -10.59
C LYS A 149 12.32 -0.14 -10.15
N ALA A 150 12.31 -0.66 -8.92
CA ALA A 150 11.21 -1.46 -8.37
C ALA A 150 9.92 -0.64 -8.14
N ALA A 151 10.05 0.66 -7.85
CA ALA A 151 8.93 1.57 -7.67
C ALA A 151 8.22 1.93 -8.99
N ARG A 152 8.95 1.86 -10.11
CA ARG A 152 8.47 2.25 -11.45
C ARG A 152 7.42 1.28 -11.97
N ASP A 153 6.35 1.82 -12.55
CA ASP A 153 5.33 1.03 -13.25
C ASP A 153 5.85 0.61 -14.64
N GLU A 154 5.81 -0.69 -14.94
CA GLU A 154 6.25 -1.28 -16.21
C GLU A 154 5.37 -0.89 -17.40
N ARG A 155 4.15 -0.38 -17.16
CA ARG A 155 3.19 0.01 -18.22
C ARG A 155 3.65 1.18 -19.08
N GLY A 156 4.62 1.96 -18.62
CA GLY A 156 5.14 3.13 -19.31
C GLY A 156 6.15 2.81 -20.41
N ARG A 157 6.46 3.80 -21.26
CA ARG A 157 7.49 3.71 -22.32
C ARG A 157 8.79 3.14 -21.76
N LYS A 158 9.34 2.11 -22.42
CA LYS A 158 10.67 1.55 -22.11
C LYS A 158 11.72 2.63 -22.39
N GLY A 159 12.15 3.33 -21.35
CA GLY A 159 13.24 4.32 -21.37
C GLY A 159 14.31 3.92 -20.37
N ASP A 160 14.96 4.89 -19.75
CA ASP A 160 16.10 4.76 -18.81
C ASP A 160 15.85 3.90 -17.55
N GLY A 161 14.66 3.28 -17.40
CA GLY A 161 14.31 2.46 -16.23
C GLY A 161 13.97 3.25 -14.97
N PHE A 162 14.11 4.58 -14.98
CA PHE A 162 13.83 5.46 -13.85
C PHE A 162 12.45 6.16 -13.94
N PRO A 163 11.83 6.52 -12.80
CA PRO A 163 10.64 7.36 -12.78
C PRO A 163 10.96 8.80 -13.19
N SER A 164 9.93 9.53 -13.64
CA SER A 164 10.05 10.96 -13.95
C SER A 164 9.72 11.84 -12.72
N VAL A 165 10.10 13.11 -12.75
CA VAL A 165 9.70 14.08 -11.71
C VAL A 165 8.17 14.14 -11.56
N ARG A 166 7.42 14.07 -12.67
CA ARG A 166 5.95 14.01 -12.64
C ARG A 166 5.44 12.76 -11.92
N THR A 167 6.12 11.63 -12.08
CA THR A 167 5.81 10.38 -11.38
C THR A 167 6.01 10.53 -9.88
N LEU A 168 7.11 11.14 -9.44
CA LEU A 168 7.40 11.40 -8.03
C LEU A 168 6.36 12.36 -7.41
N LYS A 169 6.00 13.45 -8.12
CA LYS A 169 4.90 14.36 -7.70
C LYS A 169 3.57 13.61 -7.54
N ARG A 170 3.27 12.65 -8.41
CA ARG A 170 2.06 11.82 -8.30
C ARG A 170 2.10 10.89 -7.08
N TRP A 171 3.24 10.29 -6.77
CA TRP A 171 3.38 9.43 -5.58
C TRP A 171 3.21 10.21 -4.27
N LEU A 172 3.70 11.46 -4.22
CA LEU A 172 3.43 12.36 -3.08
C LEU A 172 1.95 12.65 -2.88
N ALA A 173 1.19 12.83 -3.97
CA ALA A 173 -0.26 13.00 -3.89
C ALA A 173 -0.96 11.71 -3.41
N GLN A 174 -0.47 10.55 -3.87
CA GLN A 174 -0.93 9.22 -3.45
C GLN A 174 -0.65 8.94 -1.97
N GLU A 175 0.50 9.39 -1.45
CA GLU A 175 0.86 9.27 -0.04
C GLU A 175 -0.09 10.03 0.87
N LYS A 176 -0.44 11.27 0.51
CA LYS A 176 -1.45 12.04 1.25
C LYS A 176 -2.83 11.38 1.25
N ALA A 177 -3.13 10.61 0.20
CA ALA A 177 -4.39 9.86 0.08
C ALA A 177 -4.32 8.44 0.70
N GLY A 178 -3.16 7.98 1.17
CA GLY A 178 -2.96 6.62 1.66
C GLY A 178 -3.07 5.53 0.59
N ASP A 179 -2.76 5.84 -0.68
CA ASP A 179 -2.91 4.92 -1.83
C ASP A 179 -1.60 4.85 -2.67
N LEU A 180 -0.51 4.32 -2.09
CA LEU A 180 0.76 4.11 -2.81
C LEU A 180 0.75 2.85 -3.69
N THR A 181 -0.21 1.95 -3.48
CA THR A 181 -0.24 0.65 -4.14
C THR A 181 -0.44 0.79 -5.64
N PRO A 182 0.38 0.12 -6.48
CA PRO A 182 0.13 0.10 -7.92
C PRO A 182 -1.21 -0.59 -8.23
N LYS A 183 -2.13 0.17 -8.83
CA LYS A 183 -3.41 -0.36 -9.31
C LYS A 183 -3.16 -1.43 -10.36
N LYS A 184 -3.66 -2.65 -10.17
CA LYS A 184 -3.72 -3.67 -11.23
C LYS A 184 -5.09 -3.58 -11.91
N VAL A 185 -5.10 -3.36 -13.23
CA VAL A 185 -6.32 -3.57 -14.02
C VAL A 185 -6.57 -5.07 -14.01
N GLN A 186 -7.59 -5.50 -13.28
CA GLN A 186 -8.09 -6.85 -13.40
C GLN A 186 -8.82 -6.92 -14.75
N ALA A 187 -8.50 -7.94 -15.56
CA ALA A 187 -9.23 -8.14 -16.79
C ALA A 187 -10.68 -8.46 -16.43
N ASP A 188 -11.62 -7.66 -16.93
CA ASP A 188 -13.03 -7.97 -16.75
C ASP A 188 -13.37 -9.24 -17.56
N TYR A 189 -13.79 -10.28 -16.83
CA TYR A 189 -14.22 -11.58 -17.37
C TYR A 189 -15.74 -11.70 -17.45
N SER A 190 -16.49 -10.60 -17.31
CA SER A 190 -17.91 -10.58 -17.60
C SER A 190 -18.16 -11.14 -19.01
N VAL A 191 -19.09 -12.10 -19.11
CA VAL A 191 -19.52 -12.66 -20.39
C VAL A 191 -20.60 -11.73 -20.94
N PRO A 192 -20.38 -11.06 -22.08
CA PRO A 192 -21.40 -10.20 -22.66
C PRO A 192 -22.61 -11.02 -23.09
N GLU A 193 -23.82 -10.47 -22.97
CA GLU A 193 -25.07 -11.16 -23.33
C GLU A 193 -25.08 -11.66 -24.79
N TRP A 194 -24.51 -10.88 -25.70
CA TRP A 194 -24.38 -11.26 -27.12
C TRP A 194 -23.50 -12.49 -27.36
N ALA A 195 -22.61 -12.84 -26.42
CA ALA A 195 -21.69 -13.97 -26.58
C ALA A 195 -22.44 -15.29 -26.70
N ARG A 196 -23.53 -15.48 -25.95
CA ARG A 196 -24.37 -16.68 -26.03
C ARG A 196 -25.01 -16.83 -27.41
N ALA A 197 -25.43 -15.72 -28.02
CA ALA A 197 -26.01 -15.72 -29.35
C ALA A 197 -24.96 -15.92 -30.47
N PHE A 198 -23.74 -15.42 -30.28
CA PHE A 198 -22.66 -15.54 -31.27
C PHE A 198 -21.99 -16.93 -31.28
N LEU A 199 -21.77 -17.54 -30.12
CA LEU A 199 -20.99 -18.78 -30.00
C LEU A 199 -21.46 -19.93 -30.90
N PRO A 200 -22.76 -20.21 -31.10
CA PRO A 200 -23.23 -21.26 -32.00
C PRO A 200 -22.80 -21.10 -33.47
N PHE A 201 -22.61 -19.87 -33.95
CA PHE A 201 -22.11 -19.61 -35.31
C PHE A 201 -20.62 -19.91 -35.45
N TYR A 202 -19.87 -19.79 -34.35
CA TYR A 202 -18.44 -20.03 -34.33
C TYR A 202 -18.07 -21.48 -33.96
N GLN A 203 -18.85 -22.12 -33.08
CA GLN A 203 -18.62 -23.47 -32.54
C GLN A 203 -19.17 -24.57 -33.46
N GLN A 204 -18.79 -24.54 -34.73
CA GLN A 204 -19.28 -25.48 -35.75
C GLN A 204 -18.18 -26.43 -36.23
N PRO A 205 -18.52 -27.69 -36.60
CA PRO A 205 -17.55 -28.67 -37.11
C PRO A 205 -16.79 -28.19 -38.35
N GLN A 206 -17.43 -27.33 -39.16
CA GLN A 206 -16.85 -26.73 -40.37
C GLN A 206 -15.71 -25.74 -40.08
N LYS A 207 -15.48 -25.41 -38.79
CA LYS A 207 -14.44 -24.48 -38.33
C LYS A 207 -14.48 -23.13 -39.08
N PRO A 208 -15.65 -22.45 -39.16
CA PRO A 208 -15.75 -21.18 -39.88
C PRO A 208 -14.77 -20.14 -39.31
N SER A 209 -14.31 -19.24 -40.17
CA SER A 209 -13.50 -18.10 -39.76
C SER A 209 -14.32 -17.17 -38.85
N VAL A 210 -13.64 -16.35 -38.02
CA VAL A 210 -14.34 -15.38 -37.17
C VAL A 210 -15.17 -14.41 -38.00
N GLU A 211 -14.68 -14.02 -39.18
CA GLU A 211 -15.37 -13.13 -40.11
C GLU A 211 -16.65 -13.76 -40.67
N LEU A 212 -16.57 -15.04 -41.10
CA LEU A 212 -17.73 -15.74 -41.62
C LEU A 212 -18.79 -15.94 -40.54
N ALA A 213 -18.39 -16.43 -39.36
CA ALA A 213 -19.29 -16.61 -38.22
C ALA A 213 -19.96 -15.29 -37.79
N TYR A 214 -19.21 -14.18 -37.82
CA TYR A 214 -19.73 -12.86 -37.49
C TYR A 214 -20.74 -12.34 -38.53
N ARG A 215 -20.48 -12.55 -39.83
CA ARG A 215 -21.44 -12.18 -40.89
C ARG A 215 -22.75 -12.96 -40.78
N GLU A 216 -22.68 -14.26 -40.49
CA GLU A 216 -23.89 -15.09 -40.32
C GLU A 216 -24.65 -14.71 -39.04
N PHE A 217 -23.93 -14.44 -37.95
CA PHE A 217 -24.52 -13.90 -36.72
C PHE A 217 -25.23 -12.56 -36.95
N GLU A 218 -24.62 -11.64 -37.69
CA GLU A 218 -25.21 -10.35 -38.06
C GLU A 218 -26.48 -10.52 -38.88
N LYS A 219 -26.47 -11.37 -39.91
CA LYS A 219 -27.67 -11.67 -40.69
C LYS A 219 -28.80 -12.21 -39.82
N ALA A 220 -28.50 -13.10 -38.88
CA ALA A 220 -29.52 -13.78 -38.06
C ALA A 220 -30.12 -12.89 -36.95
N TYR A 221 -29.34 -11.95 -36.39
CA TYR A 221 -29.76 -11.18 -35.20
C TYR A 221 -29.95 -9.69 -35.44
N ARG A 222 -29.60 -9.14 -36.60
CA ARG A 222 -29.73 -7.70 -36.86
C ARG A 222 -31.18 -7.22 -36.99
N MET A 223 -32.08 -8.08 -37.47
CA MET A 223 -33.52 -7.77 -37.63
C MET A 223 -34.37 -8.29 -36.46
N ARG A 224 -33.77 -8.89 -35.44
CA ARG A 224 -34.49 -9.40 -34.25
C ARG A 224 -34.54 -8.34 -33.17
N ASP A 225 -35.64 -8.30 -32.44
CA ASP A 225 -35.71 -7.50 -31.21
C ASP A 225 -34.79 -8.12 -30.15
N ARG A 226 -34.00 -7.26 -29.49
CA ARG A 226 -32.87 -7.67 -28.67
C ARG A 226 -32.53 -6.62 -27.63
N ALA A 227 -32.27 -7.08 -26.41
CA ALA A 227 -31.98 -6.24 -25.24
C ALA A 227 -30.50 -5.82 -25.12
N TRP A 228 -29.64 -6.19 -26.07
CA TRP A 228 -28.18 -5.96 -26.00
C TRP A 228 -27.67 -5.23 -27.24
N ASP A 229 -26.56 -4.49 -27.11
CA ASP A 229 -25.92 -3.76 -28.20
C ASP A 229 -25.08 -4.66 -29.12
N PHE A 230 -25.01 -4.30 -30.41
CA PHE A 230 -24.39 -5.19 -31.40
C PHE A 230 -22.87 -5.04 -31.33
N PRO A 231 -22.12 -6.14 -31.06
CA PRO A 231 -20.68 -6.04 -30.93
C PRO A 231 -20.03 -5.79 -32.28
N THR A 232 -18.91 -5.08 -32.30
CA THR A 232 -18.01 -5.03 -33.46
C THR A 232 -17.22 -6.33 -33.59
N ILE A 233 -16.74 -6.63 -34.80
CA ILE A 233 -15.89 -7.80 -35.04
C ILE A 233 -14.63 -7.83 -34.14
N HIS A 234 -14.08 -6.67 -33.78
CA HIS A 234 -12.93 -6.57 -32.88
C HIS A 234 -13.30 -6.90 -31.42
N GLN A 235 -14.51 -6.57 -30.97
CA GLN A 235 -15.00 -6.99 -29.66
C GLN A 235 -15.19 -8.51 -29.61
N VAL A 236 -15.70 -9.11 -30.70
CA VAL A 236 -15.80 -10.56 -30.84
C VAL A 236 -14.42 -11.23 -30.80
N ARG A 237 -13.44 -10.73 -31.55
CA ARG A 237 -12.06 -11.24 -31.53
C ARG A 237 -11.43 -11.15 -30.13
N ARG A 238 -11.60 -10.02 -29.45
CA ARG A 238 -11.10 -9.83 -28.07
C ARG A 238 -11.78 -10.79 -27.09
N PHE A 239 -13.09 -10.96 -27.20
CA PHE A 239 -13.84 -11.93 -26.39
C PHE A 239 -13.34 -13.36 -26.61
N LEU A 240 -13.18 -13.81 -27.85
CA LEU A 240 -12.64 -15.14 -28.16
C LEU A 240 -11.20 -15.36 -27.64
N GLY A 241 -10.42 -14.29 -27.47
CA GLY A 241 -9.12 -14.34 -26.81
C GLY A 241 -9.19 -14.49 -25.28
N LYS A 242 -10.30 -14.06 -24.67
CA LYS A 242 -10.59 -14.26 -23.24
C LYS A 242 -11.22 -15.63 -22.95
N VAL A 243 -11.95 -16.19 -23.92
CA VAL A 243 -12.58 -17.52 -23.79
C VAL A 243 -11.51 -18.60 -23.73
N GLY A 244 -11.61 -19.48 -22.71
CA GLY A 244 -10.65 -20.58 -22.54
C GLY A 244 -10.59 -21.52 -23.74
N ASN A 245 -9.45 -22.16 -23.97
CA ASN A 245 -9.19 -22.95 -25.17
C ASN A 245 -10.21 -24.10 -25.38
N VAL A 246 -10.65 -24.74 -24.30
CA VAL A 246 -11.70 -25.78 -24.33
C VAL A 246 -13.01 -25.19 -24.84
N SER A 247 -13.52 -24.13 -24.21
CA SER A 247 -14.76 -23.43 -24.59
C SER A 247 -14.72 -22.92 -26.03
N ARG A 248 -13.57 -22.43 -26.50
CA ARG A 248 -13.41 -21.96 -27.88
C ARG A 248 -13.52 -23.07 -28.92
N GLN A 249 -13.10 -24.29 -28.57
CA GLN A 249 -13.03 -25.43 -29.49
C GLN A 249 -14.25 -26.36 -29.42
N VAL A 250 -15.20 -26.12 -28.49
CA VAL A 250 -16.47 -26.86 -28.42
C VAL A 250 -17.15 -26.84 -29.79
N GLY A 251 -17.62 -28.00 -30.25
CA GLY A 251 -18.27 -28.16 -31.56
C GLY A 251 -17.33 -28.10 -32.78
N ARG A 252 -16.14 -27.50 -32.67
CA ARG A 252 -15.12 -27.42 -33.74
C ARG A 252 -14.21 -28.65 -33.80
N VAL A 253 -14.05 -29.34 -32.69
CA VAL A 253 -13.06 -30.39 -32.45
C VAL A 253 -13.77 -31.65 -31.96
N GLY A 254 -13.36 -32.82 -32.47
CA GLY A 254 -14.00 -34.09 -32.12
C GLY A 254 -13.79 -34.48 -30.64
N PRO A 255 -14.63 -35.38 -30.07
CA PRO A 255 -14.57 -35.74 -28.65
C PRO A 255 -13.19 -36.24 -28.16
N ARG A 256 -12.44 -36.92 -29.03
CA ARG A 256 -11.08 -37.42 -28.74
C ARG A 256 -10.06 -36.30 -28.62
N GLU A 257 -10.02 -35.40 -29.59
CA GLU A 257 -9.14 -34.23 -29.59
C GLU A 257 -9.50 -33.26 -28.45
N MET A 258 -10.79 -33.14 -28.11
CA MET A 258 -11.26 -32.37 -26.96
C MET A 258 -10.69 -32.90 -25.63
N LYS A 259 -10.53 -34.22 -25.48
CA LYS A 259 -9.93 -34.82 -24.29
C LYS A 259 -8.46 -34.43 -24.13
N ASN A 260 -7.72 -34.28 -25.23
CA ASN A 260 -6.33 -33.81 -25.23
C ASN A 260 -6.22 -32.32 -24.84
N LEU A 261 -7.23 -31.51 -25.18
CA LEU A 261 -7.30 -30.09 -24.79
C LEU A 261 -7.65 -29.87 -23.31
N ARG A 262 -8.26 -30.86 -22.65
CA ARG A 262 -8.64 -30.82 -21.22
C ARG A 262 -7.50 -31.23 -20.27
N GLY A 263 -6.25 -30.94 -20.61
CA GLY A 263 -5.04 -31.40 -19.91
C GLY A 263 -5.17 -31.59 -18.39
N PHE A 264 -4.76 -32.77 -17.92
CA PHE A 264 -4.66 -33.30 -16.55
C PHE A 264 -5.23 -32.44 -15.40
N THR A 265 -6.33 -32.89 -14.81
CA THR A 265 -6.83 -32.42 -13.51
C THR A 265 -6.06 -33.14 -12.40
N ILE A 266 -5.31 -32.41 -11.57
CA ILE A 266 -4.81 -32.96 -10.29
C ILE A 266 -6.02 -32.98 -9.34
N ALA A 267 -6.44 -34.16 -8.90
CA ALA A 267 -7.49 -34.30 -7.90
C ALA A 267 -6.98 -33.79 -6.55
N SER A 268 -7.42 -32.60 -6.15
CA SER A 268 -7.29 -32.10 -4.77
C SER A 268 -8.36 -32.78 -3.93
N ALA A 269 -7.96 -33.61 -2.96
CA ALA A 269 -8.86 -34.20 -2.00
C ALA A 269 -9.38 -33.09 -1.06
N GLY A 270 -10.68 -32.81 -1.13
CA GLY A 270 -11.38 -31.87 -0.25
C GLY A 270 -11.75 -30.55 -0.92
N GLY A 271 -13.05 -30.39 -1.20
CA GLY A 271 -13.66 -29.11 -1.56
C GLY A 271 -13.37 -28.64 -2.99
N THR A 272 -14.42 -28.35 -3.75
CA THR A 272 -14.36 -27.91 -5.14
C THR A 272 -13.69 -26.54 -5.26
N GLU A 273 -12.37 -26.50 -5.40
CA GLU A 273 -11.65 -25.31 -5.89
C GLU A 273 -10.66 -25.72 -6.98
N THR A 274 -11.04 -25.43 -8.23
CA THR A 274 -10.28 -25.81 -9.43
C THR A 274 -9.12 -24.84 -9.63
N ARG A 275 -7.94 -25.16 -9.10
CA ARG A 275 -6.71 -24.40 -9.34
C ARG A 275 -5.87 -25.06 -10.45
N GLN A 276 -6.01 -24.58 -11.70
CA GLN A 276 -5.03 -24.86 -12.75
C GLN A 276 -3.88 -23.84 -12.65
N ARG A 277 -2.64 -24.32 -12.54
CA ARG A 277 -1.44 -23.49 -12.68
C ARG A 277 -1.22 -23.19 -14.16
N GLY A 278 -1.68 -22.02 -14.57
CA GLY A 278 -1.52 -21.46 -15.91
C GLY A 278 -2.39 -20.22 -16.01
N THR A 279 -1.78 -19.08 -16.19
CA THR A 279 -2.37 -17.73 -16.13
C THR A 279 -3.61 -17.61 -17.02
N GLY A 280 -4.81 -17.67 -16.43
CA GLY A 280 -6.07 -17.42 -17.12
C GLY A 280 -7.22 -18.22 -16.51
N TYR A 281 -8.12 -17.55 -15.79
CA TYR A 281 -9.38 -18.15 -15.38
C TYR A 281 -10.13 -18.70 -16.60
N VAL A 282 -10.35 -20.02 -16.63
CA VAL A 282 -11.04 -20.72 -17.72
C VAL A 282 -12.53 -20.60 -17.50
N PHE A 283 -13.20 -19.70 -18.23
CA PHE A 283 -14.66 -19.62 -18.23
C PHE A 283 -15.22 -20.74 -19.13
N ILE A 284 -15.83 -21.75 -18.52
CA ILE A 284 -16.59 -22.79 -19.24
C ILE A 284 -18.01 -22.26 -19.43
N ILE A 285 -18.31 -21.68 -20.59
CA ILE A 285 -19.69 -21.36 -20.97
C ILE A 285 -20.33 -22.67 -21.41
N ARG A 286 -21.08 -23.31 -20.52
CA ARG A 286 -21.93 -24.44 -20.87
C ARG A 286 -23.18 -23.87 -21.53
N VAL A 287 -23.25 -23.97 -22.86
CA VAL A 287 -24.50 -23.74 -23.58
C VAL A 287 -25.38 -24.96 -23.27
N MET A 288 -26.42 -24.75 -22.46
CA MET A 288 -27.52 -25.71 -22.30
C MET A 288 -28.45 -25.60 -23.49
#